data_AF-A0A7J0GQT7-F1
#
_entry.id   AF-A0A7J0GQT7-F1
#
_cell.length_a   1.000
_cell.length_b   1.000
_cell.length_c   1.000
_cell.angle_alpha   90.00
_cell.angle_beta   90.00
_cell.angle_gamma   90.00
#
_symmetry.space_group_name_H-M   'P 1'
#
loop_
_entity.id
_entity.type
_entity.pdbx_description
1 polymer ?
#
loop_
_entity_poly.entity_id
_entity_poly.type
_entity_poly.pdbx_seq_one_letter_code
_entity_poly.pdbx_strand_id
1 'polypeptide(L)'
;MVEFYAPWCGHCQSLAPEYAAAATELKGEAVALAKVDATEERELAEEYEVQGFPTVYFFVDGEHKPYTGQRTKEAIVTWIKKKIGPGVYNISTIEDAERVLTSENKVVLGFLKSLVGPESEELSSASKLEDNVNFYQTVNPDVAKLFHMDPDSKRPALVMLKREVEKLSHFDGQFKKSVIAEFVSANKLPLVTIFTRESGSAIFESPIKKQILLFATSNDSEKVIPTFQEAAKAFKGKLIFVYVEMDNEEVGRPVADYFGITGNSPKGKTFLLAFANFCTFPVLLDIQEIMMAFGEDFVQDKLKPFYKSDPIPEPNDEDVKIVVGDNFDDIVLDESKDVLLEIYAPWCGHCQALEPTYKKLAKHLRAIESLVIAKMDGATNEHPKAKADGFPTLLFFPAGNKSVDPITVDSDRTVISLETSVLCQLACPSIHAKVIEETYRVRYLLTLKLGLRNNAIEYDKLIDRAIAWTKLCDLGQNPLLDAPGNYPQMADSLLLGGRYPESALHRALEIAEICIREMPESWTTATYLVGSLNELASQPLPREGGRGGTIVPSWQFSC
;
A
#
# COMPACT_ATOMS: atom_id res chain seq x y z
N MET A 1 1.42 18.36 -22.43
CA MET A 1 0.79 18.59 -21.12
C MET A 1 -0.69 18.32 -21.25
N VAL A 2 -1.28 17.57 -20.33
CA VAL A 2 -2.68 17.12 -20.38
C VAL A 2 -3.37 17.50 -19.07
N GLU A 3 -4.47 18.24 -19.15
CA GLU A 3 -5.35 18.54 -18.02
C GLU A 3 -6.50 17.53 -17.98
N PHE A 4 -6.59 16.73 -16.92
CA PHE A 4 -7.77 15.93 -16.59
C PHE A 4 -8.74 16.78 -15.77
N TYR A 5 -9.94 17.00 -16.29
CA TYR A 5 -10.93 17.92 -15.72
C TYR A 5 -12.32 17.28 -15.63
N ALA A 6 -13.21 17.92 -14.88
CA ALA A 6 -14.65 17.66 -14.88
C ALA A 6 -15.42 18.95 -15.15
N PRO A 7 -16.48 18.96 -16.00
CA PRO A 7 -17.21 20.18 -16.38
C PRO A 7 -17.80 20.97 -15.21
N TRP A 8 -18.18 20.26 -14.15
CA TRP A 8 -18.79 20.82 -12.94
C TRP A 8 -17.78 21.28 -11.89
N CYS A 9 -16.48 21.05 -12.07
CA CYS A 9 -15.46 21.40 -11.09
C CYS A 9 -15.09 22.89 -11.20
N GLY A 10 -15.33 23.67 -10.13
CA GLY A 10 -15.01 25.09 -10.08
C GLY A 10 -13.52 25.42 -10.30
N HIS A 11 -12.60 24.59 -9.78
CA HIS A 11 -11.16 24.76 -10.03
C HIS A 11 -10.77 24.52 -11.48
N CYS A 12 -11.44 23.59 -12.18
CA CYS A 12 -11.24 23.37 -13.62
C CYS A 12 -11.76 24.55 -14.42
N GLN A 13 -12.96 25.05 -14.09
CA GLN A 13 -13.53 26.23 -14.74
C GLN A 13 -12.64 27.46 -14.57
N SER A 14 -11.99 27.61 -13.41
CA SER A 14 -11.03 28.69 -13.16
C SER A 14 -9.71 28.51 -13.93
N LEU A 15 -9.23 27.28 -14.12
CA LEU A 15 -7.98 26.99 -14.85
C LEU A 15 -8.17 27.07 -16.37
N ALA A 16 -9.35 26.71 -16.88
CA ALA A 16 -9.64 26.66 -18.32
C ALA A 16 -9.20 27.92 -19.12
N PRO A 17 -9.51 29.17 -18.70
CA PRO A 17 -9.05 30.36 -19.43
C PRO A 17 -7.52 30.54 -19.39
N GLU A 18 -6.89 30.28 -18.24
CA GLU A 18 -5.42 30.37 -18.08
C GLU A 18 -4.69 29.32 -18.93
N TYR A 19 -5.20 28.09 -18.94
CA TYR A 19 -4.65 26.96 -19.69
C TYR A 19 -4.78 27.17 -21.21
N ALA A 20 -5.92 27.69 -21.68
CA ALA A 20 -6.12 28.06 -23.08
C ALA A 20 -5.21 29.24 -23.51
N ALA A 21 -5.01 30.23 -22.63
CA ALA A 21 -4.09 31.33 -22.88
C ALA A 21 -2.64 30.85 -22.96
N ALA A 22 -2.23 29.94 -22.07
CA ALA A 22 -0.91 29.32 -22.10
C ALA A 22 -0.71 28.49 -23.39
N ALA A 23 -1.71 27.72 -23.80
CA ALA A 23 -1.68 26.95 -25.04
C ALA A 23 -1.53 27.85 -26.28
N THR A 24 -2.17 29.02 -26.26
CA THR A 24 -2.06 30.01 -27.33
C THR A 24 -0.67 30.63 -27.38
N GLU A 25 -0.06 30.96 -26.24
CA GLU A 25 1.30 31.52 -26.20
C GLU A 25 2.37 30.51 -26.61
N LEU A 26 2.21 29.24 -26.23
CA LEU A 26 3.15 28.16 -26.55
C LEU A 26 2.94 27.58 -27.96
N LYS A 27 2.07 28.19 -28.76
CA LYS A 27 1.81 27.73 -30.13
C LYS A 27 3.07 27.90 -30.99
N GLY A 28 3.57 26.79 -31.51
CA GLY A 28 4.79 26.75 -32.34
C GLY A 28 6.04 26.30 -31.60
N GLU A 29 5.95 26.17 -30.27
CA GLU A 29 6.96 25.48 -29.48
C GLU A 29 6.82 23.95 -29.60
N ALA A 30 7.84 23.20 -29.19
CA ALA A 30 7.84 21.73 -29.20
C ALA A 30 6.98 21.11 -28.06
N VAL A 31 5.75 21.61 -27.88
CA VAL A 31 4.82 21.18 -26.82
C VAL A 31 3.37 21.33 -27.26
N ALA A 32 2.54 20.37 -26.87
CA ALA A 32 1.09 20.46 -26.99
C ALA A 32 0.44 20.54 -25.60
N LEU A 33 -0.60 21.36 -25.48
CA LEU A 33 -1.50 21.38 -24.33
C LEU A 33 -2.82 20.76 -24.77
N ALA A 34 -3.25 19.72 -24.06
CA ALA A 34 -4.50 19.01 -24.26
C ALA A 34 -5.29 18.98 -22.95
N LYS A 35 -6.59 18.66 -23.06
CA LYS A 35 -7.47 18.41 -21.93
C LYS A 35 -8.31 17.17 -22.17
N VAL A 36 -8.62 16.45 -21.10
CA VAL A 36 -9.40 15.22 -21.08
C VAL A 36 -10.55 15.41 -20.11
N ASP A 37 -11.77 15.20 -20.59
CA ASP A 37 -12.94 15.16 -19.72
C ASP A 37 -13.00 13.79 -19.04
N ALA A 38 -12.54 13.75 -17.79
CA ALA A 38 -12.47 12.50 -17.02
C ALA A 38 -13.86 11.97 -16.62
N THR A 39 -14.93 12.75 -16.83
CA THR A 39 -16.30 12.26 -16.60
C THR A 39 -16.80 11.39 -17.74
N GLU A 40 -16.28 11.61 -18.95
CA GLU A 40 -16.55 10.83 -20.16
C GLU A 40 -15.46 9.75 -20.36
N GLU A 41 -14.19 10.10 -20.20
CA GLU A 41 -13.03 9.22 -20.42
C GLU A 41 -12.54 8.58 -19.11
N ARG A 42 -13.40 7.76 -18.50
CA ARG A 42 -13.14 7.19 -17.16
C ARG A 42 -12.00 6.19 -17.13
N GLU A 43 -11.90 5.31 -18.12
CA GLU A 43 -10.82 4.30 -18.21
C GLU A 43 -9.45 4.99 -18.28
N LEU A 44 -9.33 6.08 -19.03
CA LEU A 44 -8.10 6.85 -19.12
C LEU A 44 -7.79 7.59 -17.80
N ALA A 45 -8.81 8.10 -17.11
CA ALA A 45 -8.62 8.72 -15.80
C ALA A 45 -8.15 7.70 -14.74
N GLU A 46 -8.67 6.48 -14.79
CA GLU A 46 -8.25 5.35 -13.94
C GLU A 46 -6.82 4.90 -14.28
N GLU A 47 -6.48 4.77 -15.57
CA GLU A 47 -5.13 4.40 -16.04
C GLU A 47 -4.03 5.34 -15.50
N TYR A 48 -4.33 6.64 -15.42
CA TYR A 48 -3.43 7.67 -14.89
C TYR A 48 -3.72 8.05 -13.42
N GLU A 49 -4.46 7.21 -12.71
CA GLU A 49 -4.75 7.32 -11.28
C GLU A 49 -5.27 8.71 -10.85
N VAL A 50 -6.16 9.31 -11.64
CA VAL A 50 -6.70 10.64 -11.38
C VAL A 50 -7.70 10.61 -10.22
N GLN A 51 -7.24 10.97 -9.03
CA GLN A 51 -8.04 10.99 -7.80
C GLN A 51 -8.83 12.30 -7.57
N GLY A 52 -8.60 13.33 -8.38
CA GLY A 52 -9.24 14.64 -8.20
C GLY A 52 -9.02 15.60 -9.36
N PHE A 53 -9.78 16.70 -9.36
CA PHE A 53 -9.80 17.64 -10.49
C PHE A 53 -9.47 19.09 -10.08
N PRO A 54 -8.74 19.84 -10.93
CA PRO A 54 -8.01 19.36 -12.09
C PRO A 54 -6.72 18.63 -11.67
N THR A 55 -6.38 17.57 -12.40
CA THR A 55 -5.06 16.92 -12.34
C THR A 55 -4.35 17.21 -13.65
N VAL A 56 -3.11 17.68 -13.60
CA VAL A 56 -2.38 18.07 -14.80
C VAL A 56 -1.07 17.32 -14.88
N TYR A 57 -0.86 16.64 -16.00
CA TYR A 57 0.34 15.85 -16.25
C TYR A 57 1.15 16.42 -17.42
N PHE A 58 2.47 16.45 -17.26
CA PHE A 58 3.40 16.74 -18.33
C PHE A 58 4.01 15.44 -18.85
N PHE A 59 3.91 15.21 -20.16
CA PHE A 59 4.39 14.00 -20.81
C PHE A 59 5.66 14.31 -21.60
N VAL A 60 6.70 13.51 -21.42
CA VAL A 60 7.95 13.54 -22.19
C VAL A 60 8.25 12.11 -22.63
N ASP A 61 8.30 11.87 -23.94
CA ASP A 61 8.59 10.55 -24.52
C ASP A 61 7.72 9.40 -23.97
N GLY A 62 6.47 9.72 -23.62
CA GLY A 62 5.49 8.76 -23.06
C GLY A 62 5.49 8.66 -21.53
N GLU A 63 6.52 9.15 -20.85
CA GLU A 63 6.56 9.21 -19.38
C GLU A 63 5.87 10.47 -18.87
N HIS A 64 5.04 10.34 -17.83
CA HIS A 64 4.29 11.46 -17.26
C HIS A 64 4.85 11.90 -15.90
N LYS A 65 4.75 13.20 -15.62
CA LYS A 65 5.05 13.81 -14.31
C LYS A 65 3.91 14.76 -13.92
N PRO A 66 3.48 14.80 -12.65
CA PRO A 66 2.46 15.75 -12.20
C PRO A 66 2.99 17.19 -12.27
N TYR A 67 2.13 18.11 -12.70
CA TYR A 67 2.37 19.55 -12.60
C TYR A 67 1.76 20.09 -11.31
N THR A 68 2.63 20.48 -10.39
CA THR A 68 2.27 21.02 -9.05
C THR A 68 2.47 22.54 -8.95
N GLY A 69 2.81 23.20 -10.06
CA GLY A 69 3.01 24.64 -10.10
C GLY A 69 1.72 25.46 -10.02
N GLN A 70 1.85 26.78 -9.97
CA GLN A 70 0.70 27.68 -9.95
C GLN A 70 -0.15 27.54 -11.21
N ARG A 71 -1.48 27.64 -11.05
CA ARG A 71 -2.48 27.46 -12.11
C ARG A 71 -2.77 28.75 -12.88
N THR A 72 -1.72 29.53 -13.16
CA THR A 72 -1.77 30.76 -13.95
C THR A 72 -1.06 30.57 -15.28
N LYS A 73 -1.45 31.33 -16.30
CA LYS A 73 -0.83 31.33 -17.61
C LYS A 73 0.69 31.51 -17.53
N GLU A 74 1.16 32.51 -16.80
CA GLU A 74 2.58 32.85 -16.70
C GLU A 74 3.39 31.72 -16.07
N ALA A 75 2.86 31.08 -15.02
CA ALA A 75 3.52 29.96 -14.36
C ALA A 75 3.61 28.73 -15.27
N ILE A 76 2.51 28.38 -15.95
CA ILE A 76 2.47 27.26 -16.90
C ILE A 76 3.45 27.49 -18.05
N VAL A 77 3.42 28.67 -18.67
CA VAL A 77 4.31 29.02 -19.77
C VAL A 77 5.77 28.97 -19.35
N THR A 78 6.09 29.58 -18.20
CA THR A 78 7.47 29.62 -17.69
C THR A 78 7.97 28.21 -17.39
N TRP A 79 7.14 27.39 -16.75
CA TRP A 79 7.46 26.01 -16.42
C TRP A 79 7.67 25.18 -17.69
N ILE A 80 6.77 25.27 -18.67
CA ILE A 80 6.91 24.55 -19.94
C ILE A 80 8.16 25.01 -20.68
N LYS A 81 8.38 26.33 -20.87
CA LYS A 81 9.58 26.87 -21.54
C LYS A 81 10.86 26.38 -20.88
N LYS A 82 10.89 26.24 -19.55
CA LYS A 82 12.00 25.62 -18.84
C LYS A 82 12.18 24.13 -19.18
N LYS A 83 11.09 23.38 -19.36
CA LYS A 83 11.13 21.94 -19.71
C LYS A 83 11.47 21.66 -21.17
N ILE A 84 11.05 22.53 -22.09
CA ILE A 84 11.27 22.35 -23.53
C ILE A 84 12.50 23.11 -24.05
N GLY A 85 13.02 24.05 -23.25
CA GLY A 85 14.25 24.77 -23.56
C GLY A 85 15.44 23.83 -23.67
N PRO A 86 16.60 24.33 -24.13
CA PRO A 86 17.81 23.53 -24.09
C PRO A 86 18.04 23.18 -22.62
N GLY A 87 17.96 21.90 -22.29
CA GLY A 87 18.11 21.43 -20.91
C GLY A 87 19.43 21.88 -20.28
N VAL A 88 20.39 22.33 -21.09
CA VAL A 88 21.67 22.89 -20.68
C VAL A 88 21.90 24.22 -21.41
N TYR A 89 22.30 25.25 -20.68
CA TYR A 89 22.63 26.57 -21.24
C TYR A 89 24.14 26.79 -21.35
N ASN A 90 24.59 27.43 -22.44
CA ASN A 90 26.02 27.71 -22.64
C ASN A 90 26.44 28.98 -21.87
N ILE A 91 27.54 28.91 -21.14
CA ILE A 91 28.20 30.06 -20.53
C ILE A 91 29.55 30.26 -21.20
N SER A 92 29.71 31.37 -21.94
CA SER A 92 30.93 31.64 -22.71
C SER A 92 31.78 32.76 -22.12
N THR A 93 31.20 33.64 -21.29
CA THR A 93 31.86 34.83 -20.73
C THR A 93 31.84 34.83 -19.20
N ILE A 94 32.76 35.61 -18.62
CA ILE A 94 32.86 35.80 -17.17
C ILE A 94 31.63 36.54 -16.64
N GLU A 95 31.14 37.54 -17.37
CA GLU A 95 29.96 38.31 -16.96
C GLU A 95 28.71 37.45 -16.89
N ASP A 96 28.56 36.47 -17.79
CA ASP A 96 27.45 35.51 -17.78
C ASP A 96 27.57 34.55 -16.58
N ALA A 97 28.78 34.09 -16.30
CA ALA A 97 29.09 33.24 -15.14
C ALA A 97 28.74 33.93 -13.81
N GLU A 98 29.13 35.20 -13.64
CA GLU A 98 28.84 36.00 -12.45
C GLU A 98 27.34 36.22 -12.25
N ARG A 99 26.60 36.48 -13.33
CA ARG A 99 25.14 36.59 -13.28
C ARG A 99 24.50 35.29 -12.81
N VAL A 100 24.91 34.15 -13.36
CA VAL A 100 24.41 32.82 -12.95
C VAL A 100 24.70 32.55 -11.48
N LEU A 101 25.93 32.81 -11.01
CA LEU A 101 26.31 32.62 -9.60
C LEU A 101 25.50 33.54 -8.65
N THR A 102 25.00 34.68 -9.14
CA THR A 102 24.23 35.66 -8.36
C THR A 102 22.72 35.47 -8.45
N SER A 103 22.18 34.93 -9.56
CA SER A 103 20.73 34.74 -9.76
C SER A 103 20.27 33.35 -9.34
N GLU A 104 21.10 32.34 -9.53
CA GLU A 104 20.70 30.95 -9.35
C GLU A 104 20.99 30.43 -7.94
N ASN A 105 20.14 29.52 -7.46
CA ASN A 105 20.29 28.88 -6.15
C ASN A 105 21.02 27.54 -6.24
N LYS A 106 20.76 26.76 -7.31
CA LYS A 106 21.32 25.42 -7.54
C LYS A 106 21.77 25.31 -9.00
N VAL A 107 23.06 25.17 -9.20
CA VAL A 107 23.70 25.21 -10.51
C VAL A 107 24.50 23.96 -10.73
N VAL A 108 24.34 23.33 -11.88
CA VAL A 108 25.25 22.29 -12.36
C VAL A 108 26.03 22.87 -13.54
N LEU A 109 27.36 22.80 -13.49
CA LEU A 109 28.21 23.22 -14.60
C LEU A 109 29.01 22.02 -15.13
N GLY A 110 28.85 21.72 -16.42
CA GLY A 110 29.74 20.84 -17.17
C GLY A 110 30.87 21.63 -17.85
N PHE A 111 32.12 21.28 -17.55
CA PHE A 111 33.29 21.77 -18.26
C PHE A 111 33.73 20.76 -19.32
N LEU A 112 33.37 21.05 -20.58
CA LEU A 112 33.44 20.09 -21.67
C LEU A 112 34.56 20.43 -22.66
N LYS A 113 34.85 19.50 -23.58
CA LYS A 113 35.73 19.78 -24.74
C LYS A 113 35.01 20.53 -25.85
N SER A 114 33.71 20.32 -25.97
CA SER A 114 32.83 20.89 -26.98
C SER A 114 31.46 21.15 -26.36
N LEU A 115 30.79 22.24 -26.77
CA LEU A 115 29.42 22.56 -26.34
C LEU A 115 28.36 21.71 -27.08
N VAL A 116 28.79 20.86 -28.01
CA VAL A 116 27.96 19.95 -28.79
C VAL A 116 28.60 18.55 -28.84
N GLY A 117 27.79 17.53 -29.11
CA GLY A 117 28.22 16.14 -29.20
C GLY A 117 27.87 15.33 -27.94
N PRO A 118 28.43 14.11 -27.80
CA PRO A 118 27.94 13.13 -26.84
C PRO A 118 27.94 13.61 -25.38
N GLU A 119 28.98 14.33 -24.94
CA GLU A 119 29.06 14.85 -23.58
C GLU A 119 27.96 15.90 -23.30
N SER A 120 27.74 16.82 -24.24
CA SER A 120 26.67 17.84 -24.15
C SER A 120 25.28 17.20 -24.16
N GLU A 121 25.08 16.15 -24.97
CA GLU A 121 23.83 15.40 -25.06
C GLU A 121 23.52 14.61 -23.78
N GLU A 122 24.51 13.96 -23.17
CA GLU A 122 24.37 13.25 -21.88
C GLU A 122 24.00 14.23 -20.75
N LEU A 123 24.64 15.40 -20.71
CA LEU A 123 24.33 16.44 -19.72
C LEU A 123 22.92 17.02 -19.92
N SER A 124 22.53 17.26 -21.16
CA SER A 124 21.18 17.72 -21.53
C SER A 124 20.10 16.68 -21.24
N SER A 125 20.42 15.41 -21.40
CA SER A 125 19.51 14.33 -21.06
C SER A 125 19.35 14.16 -19.55
N ALA A 126 20.41 14.39 -18.76
CA ALA A 126 20.36 14.37 -17.31
C ALA A 126 19.52 15.53 -16.77
N SER A 127 19.67 16.73 -17.32
CA SER A 127 18.95 17.91 -16.83
C SER A 127 17.44 17.83 -17.04
N LYS A 128 16.97 17.11 -18.06
CA LYS A 128 15.54 16.83 -18.26
C LYS A 128 14.94 15.95 -17.16
N LEU A 129 15.75 15.14 -16.48
CA LEU A 129 15.30 14.32 -15.36
C LEU A 129 15.21 15.12 -14.06
N GLU A 130 16.00 16.18 -13.93
CA GLU A 130 16.15 16.94 -12.70
C GLU A 130 15.34 18.25 -12.71
N ASP A 131 14.39 18.31 -11.79
CA ASP A 131 13.56 19.49 -11.56
C ASP A 131 14.25 20.44 -10.57
N ASN A 132 13.99 21.75 -10.70
CA ASN A 132 14.49 22.77 -9.77
C ASN A 132 16.03 22.88 -9.65
N VAL A 133 16.77 22.38 -10.64
CA VAL A 133 18.23 22.58 -10.79
C VAL A 133 18.51 23.12 -12.19
N ASN A 134 19.38 24.12 -12.30
CA ASN A 134 19.70 24.72 -13.59
C ASN A 134 21.06 24.20 -14.07
N PHE A 135 21.07 23.66 -15.29
CA PHE A 135 22.26 23.05 -15.88
C PHE A 135 22.88 23.97 -16.92
N TYR A 136 24.20 24.07 -16.87
CA TYR A 136 25.00 24.89 -17.74
C TYR A 136 26.20 24.10 -18.24
N GLN A 137 26.80 24.57 -19.33
CA GLN A 137 28.05 24.04 -19.84
C GLN A 137 28.97 25.14 -20.34
N THR A 138 30.27 24.88 -20.26
CA THR A 138 31.30 25.78 -20.78
C THR A 138 32.47 25.00 -21.37
N VAL A 139 33.18 25.64 -22.30
CA VAL A 139 34.51 25.22 -22.77
C VAL A 139 35.59 26.22 -22.34
N ASN A 140 35.18 27.34 -21.72
CA ASN A 140 36.04 28.44 -21.31
C ASN A 140 36.67 28.14 -19.94
N PRO A 141 38.01 28.01 -19.84
CA PRO A 141 38.68 27.72 -18.58
C PRO A 141 38.52 28.82 -17.52
N ASP A 142 38.38 30.09 -17.93
CA ASP A 142 38.18 31.20 -16.99
C ASP A 142 36.79 31.16 -16.36
N VAL A 143 35.78 30.75 -17.14
CA VAL A 143 34.44 30.46 -16.61
C VAL A 143 34.52 29.29 -15.63
N ALA A 144 35.15 28.17 -16.02
CA ALA A 144 35.29 27.00 -15.14
C ALA A 144 35.94 27.34 -13.79
N LYS A 145 36.94 28.24 -13.80
CA LYS A 145 37.60 28.74 -12.58
C LYS A 145 36.66 29.46 -11.61
N LEU A 146 35.70 30.25 -12.12
CA LEU A 146 34.70 30.93 -11.28
C LEU A 146 33.77 29.95 -10.56
N PHE A 147 33.57 28.77 -11.14
CA PHE A 147 32.80 27.68 -10.54
C PHE A 147 33.70 26.69 -9.75
N HIS A 148 34.90 27.13 -9.34
CA HIS A 148 35.85 26.36 -8.54
C HIS A 148 36.36 25.07 -9.20
N MET A 149 36.38 25.03 -10.53
CA MET A 149 36.99 23.94 -11.30
C MET A 149 38.43 24.32 -11.68
N ASP A 150 39.31 23.31 -11.72
CA ASP A 150 40.66 23.49 -12.24
C ASP A 150 40.61 23.71 -13.78
N PRO A 151 41.12 24.85 -14.30
CA PRO A 151 41.20 25.13 -15.74
C PRO A 151 41.87 24.03 -16.57
N ASP A 152 42.81 23.31 -15.95
CA ASP A 152 43.61 22.24 -16.55
C ASP A 152 43.07 20.83 -16.25
N SER A 153 41.89 20.74 -15.60
CA SER A 153 41.25 19.46 -15.31
C SER A 153 40.95 18.64 -16.56
N LYS A 154 40.96 17.30 -16.38
CA LYS A 154 40.52 16.38 -17.43
C LYS A 154 39.05 16.62 -17.74
N ARG A 155 38.76 16.83 -19.03
CA ARG A 155 37.40 17.04 -19.54
C ARG A 155 36.85 15.73 -20.12
N PRO A 156 35.56 15.41 -19.89
CA PRO A 156 34.56 16.26 -19.26
C PRO A 156 34.67 16.26 -17.73
N ALA A 157 34.40 17.41 -17.11
CA ALA A 157 34.33 17.56 -15.65
C ALA A 157 32.98 18.21 -15.28
N LEU A 158 32.48 17.94 -14.08
CA LEU A 158 31.20 18.46 -13.63
C LEU A 158 31.24 18.83 -12.14
N VAL A 159 30.58 19.95 -11.81
CA VAL A 159 30.37 20.40 -10.44
C VAL A 159 28.92 20.81 -10.23
N MET A 160 28.44 20.66 -9.01
CA MET A 160 27.19 21.25 -8.56
C MET A 160 27.49 22.30 -7.49
N LEU A 161 26.96 23.51 -7.68
CA LEU A 161 27.02 24.59 -6.72
C LEU A 161 25.64 24.84 -6.10
N LYS A 162 25.67 25.19 -4.83
CA LYS A 162 24.49 25.55 -4.03
C LYS A 162 24.80 26.80 -3.21
N ARG A 163 23.80 27.59 -2.83
CA ARG A 163 24.01 28.77 -1.96
C ARG A 163 24.27 28.41 -0.51
N GLU A 164 23.80 27.24 -0.09
CA GLU A 164 23.86 26.71 1.26
C GLU A 164 25.30 26.32 1.66
N VAL A 165 25.51 25.95 2.93
CA VAL A 165 26.84 25.70 3.52
C VAL A 165 27.69 24.68 2.74
N GLU A 166 27.05 23.73 2.06
CA GLU A 166 27.70 22.79 1.13
C GLU A 166 27.79 23.35 -0.29
N LYS A 167 28.56 24.43 -0.44
CA LYS A 167 28.53 25.26 -1.65
C LYS A 167 28.97 24.54 -2.92
N LEU A 168 29.74 23.46 -2.83
CA LEU A 168 30.36 22.80 -3.96
C LEU A 168 30.36 21.28 -3.77
N SER A 169 29.91 20.55 -4.79
CA SER A 169 30.00 19.10 -4.91
C SER A 169 30.71 18.76 -6.22
N HIS A 170 31.75 17.94 -6.16
CA HIS A 170 32.48 17.48 -7.34
C HIS A 170 31.92 16.15 -7.83
N PHE A 171 31.79 16.02 -9.14
CA PHE A 171 31.40 14.78 -9.79
C PHE A 171 32.64 13.93 -10.13
N ASP A 172 32.65 12.68 -9.68
CA ASP A 172 33.70 11.69 -9.90
C ASP A 172 33.21 10.45 -10.66
N GLY A 173 31.93 10.43 -11.05
CA GLY A 173 31.30 9.33 -11.76
C GLY A 173 31.58 9.28 -13.27
N GLN A 174 31.02 8.27 -13.94
CA GLN A 174 31.03 8.21 -15.40
C GLN A 174 30.11 9.30 -15.97
N PHE A 175 30.56 10.03 -16.99
CA PHE A 175 29.78 11.11 -17.62
C PHE A 175 28.64 10.56 -18.50
N LYS A 176 27.59 10.06 -17.84
CA LYS A 176 26.39 9.45 -18.43
C LYS A 176 25.14 10.01 -17.74
N LYS A 177 24.04 10.13 -18.48
CA LYS A 177 22.73 10.64 -18.06
C LYS A 177 22.33 10.15 -16.67
N SER A 178 22.30 8.82 -16.46
CA SER A 178 21.82 8.22 -15.21
C SER A 178 22.69 8.61 -14.02
N VAL A 179 24.02 8.53 -14.18
CA VAL A 179 24.98 8.81 -13.10
C VAL A 179 25.02 10.31 -12.77
N ILE A 180 24.88 11.19 -13.76
CA ILE A 180 24.78 12.64 -13.54
C ILE A 180 23.48 12.96 -12.81
N ALA A 181 22.34 12.39 -13.23
CA ALA A 181 21.06 12.58 -12.55
C ALA A 181 21.11 12.08 -11.09
N GLU A 182 21.65 10.88 -10.84
CA GLU A 182 21.86 10.34 -9.49
C GLU A 182 22.72 11.27 -8.63
N PHE A 183 23.83 11.77 -9.17
CA PHE A 183 24.70 12.72 -8.47
C PHE A 183 23.96 14.01 -8.12
N VAL A 184 23.20 14.59 -9.06
CA VAL A 184 22.44 15.81 -8.82
C VAL A 184 21.34 15.56 -7.80
N SER A 185 20.58 14.47 -7.93
CA SER A 185 19.55 14.08 -6.97
C SER A 185 20.10 13.85 -5.57
N ALA A 186 21.28 13.24 -5.42
CA ALA A 186 21.92 13.03 -4.13
C ALA A 186 22.42 14.33 -3.48
N ASN A 187 22.70 15.37 -4.28
CA ASN A 187 23.29 16.63 -3.79
C ASN A 187 22.33 17.82 -3.83
N LYS A 188 21.15 17.75 -4.48
CA LYS A 188 20.23 18.88 -4.66
C LYS A 188 19.51 19.32 -3.40
N LEU A 189 19.37 18.45 -2.41
CA LEU A 189 18.80 18.81 -1.13
C LEU A 189 19.89 19.47 -0.25
N PRO A 190 19.54 20.50 0.54
CA PRO A 190 20.41 20.98 1.60
C PRO A 190 20.63 19.89 2.65
N LEU A 191 21.68 20.03 3.48
CA LEU A 191 21.94 19.11 4.59
C LEU A 191 20.73 18.92 5.50
N VAL A 192 20.01 20.01 5.76
CA VAL A 192 18.75 20.00 6.49
C VAL A 192 17.71 20.69 5.61
N THR A 193 16.66 19.96 5.23
CA THR A 193 15.58 20.48 4.39
C THR A 193 14.42 20.90 5.27
N ILE A 194 14.00 22.16 5.20
CA ILE A 194 12.77 22.61 5.88
C ILE A 194 11.58 22.03 5.13
N PHE A 195 10.66 21.38 5.84
CA PHE A 195 9.47 20.78 5.25
C PHE A 195 8.44 21.87 4.90
N THR A 196 8.15 22.01 3.61
CA THR A 196 7.14 22.89 3.02
C THR A 196 6.36 22.11 1.97
N ARG A 197 5.34 22.71 1.36
CA ARG A 197 4.61 22.08 0.24
C ARG A 197 5.54 21.79 -0.94
N GLU A 198 6.47 22.70 -1.22
CA GLU A 198 7.42 22.59 -2.33
C GLU A 198 8.54 21.60 -2.04
N SER A 199 9.10 21.62 -0.82
CA SER A 199 10.19 20.71 -0.46
C SER A 199 9.69 19.29 -0.17
N GLY A 200 8.43 19.14 0.25
CA GLY A 200 7.79 17.85 0.49
C GLY A 200 7.90 16.91 -0.73
N SER A 201 7.51 17.39 -1.92
CA SER A 201 7.66 16.60 -3.16
C SER A 201 9.12 16.17 -3.38
N ALA A 202 10.08 17.08 -3.21
CA ALA A 202 11.50 16.76 -3.41
C ALA A 202 12.05 15.74 -2.38
N ILE A 203 11.52 15.74 -1.15
CA ILE A 203 11.87 14.77 -0.11
C ILE A 203 11.31 13.39 -0.47
N PHE A 204 10.05 13.28 -0.88
CA PHE A 204 9.39 12.00 -1.17
C PHE A 204 9.85 11.36 -2.50
N GLU A 205 10.12 12.19 -3.51
CA GLU A 205 10.65 11.77 -4.82
C GLU A 205 12.13 11.36 -4.75
N SER A 206 12.83 11.70 -3.67
CA SER A 206 14.23 11.34 -3.50
C SER A 206 14.44 9.83 -3.57
N PRO A 207 15.55 9.36 -4.18
CA PRO A 207 15.92 7.95 -4.12
C PRO A 207 16.28 7.50 -2.70
N ILE A 208 16.64 8.43 -1.81
CA ILE A 208 16.95 8.13 -0.40
C ILE A 208 15.62 8.05 0.38
N LYS A 209 15.21 6.83 0.74
CA LYS A 209 13.91 6.59 1.42
C LYS A 209 13.93 6.71 2.94
N LYS A 210 15.11 6.73 3.55
CA LYS A 210 15.29 6.88 5.00
C LYS A 210 15.40 8.36 5.37
N GLN A 211 14.50 8.84 6.22
CA GLN A 211 14.41 10.24 6.63
C GLN A 211 14.51 10.36 8.15
N ILE A 212 15.17 11.41 8.64
CA ILE A 212 15.13 11.83 10.04
C ILE A 212 14.44 13.20 10.08
N LEU A 213 13.32 13.28 10.78
CA LEU A 213 12.51 14.47 10.97
C LEU A 213 12.79 15.06 12.36
N LEU A 214 13.13 16.34 12.38
CA LEU A 214 13.27 17.16 13.57
C LEU A 214 12.06 18.07 13.68
N PHE A 215 11.26 17.90 14.73
CA PHE A 215 10.13 18.78 15.03
C PHE A 215 10.54 19.76 16.12
N ALA A 216 10.49 21.05 15.80
CA ALA A 216 10.73 22.11 16.78
C ALA A 216 9.86 23.32 16.42
N THR A 217 9.68 24.23 17.38
CA THR A 217 9.11 25.55 17.10
C THR A 217 10.18 26.48 16.53
N SER A 218 9.77 27.50 15.78
CA SER A 218 10.67 28.53 15.26
C SER A 218 11.59 29.13 16.34
N ASN A 219 11.07 29.33 17.56
CA ASN A 219 11.82 29.86 18.71
C ASN A 219 12.97 28.96 19.20
N ASP A 220 12.85 27.64 19.03
CA ASP A 220 13.87 26.69 19.45
C ASP A 220 14.80 26.27 18.30
N SER A 221 14.39 26.55 17.05
CA SER A 221 15.12 26.19 15.83
C SER A 221 16.58 26.64 15.84
N GLU A 222 16.87 27.87 16.31
CA GLU A 222 18.23 28.42 16.37
C GLU A 222 19.17 27.60 17.26
N LYS A 223 18.64 26.91 18.28
CA LYS A 223 19.43 26.08 19.20
C LYS A 223 19.70 24.68 18.64
N VAL A 224 18.74 24.11 17.92
CA VAL A 224 18.75 22.70 17.54
C VAL A 224 19.24 22.46 16.10
N ILE A 225 18.97 23.39 15.18
CA ILE A 225 19.36 23.26 13.77
C ILE A 225 20.88 23.14 13.58
N PRO A 226 21.75 23.93 14.23
CA PRO A 226 23.19 23.81 14.01
C PRO A 226 23.73 22.42 14.35
N THR A 227 23.25 21.85 15.46
CA THR A 227 23.57 20.48 15.85
C THR A 227 23.03 19.47 14.85
N PHE A 228 21.77 19.61 14.45
CA PHE A 228 21.12 18.70 13.51
C PHE A 228 21.82 18.70 12.15
N GLN A 229 22.29 19.87 11.71
CA GLN A 229 23.08 20.04 10.51
C GLN A 229 24.48 19.41 10.63
N GLU A 230 25.11 19.47 11.81
CA GLU A 230 26.38 18.78 12.04
C GLU A 230 26.22 17.26 11.94
N ALA A 231 25.18 16.70 12.55
CA ALA A 231 24.85 15.28 12.44
C ALA A 231 24.55 14.86 10.99
N ALA A 232 23.80 15.69 10.25
CA ALA A 232 23.45 15.42 8.85
C ALA A 232 24.69 15.19 7.95
N LYS A 233 25.82 15.86 8.23
CA LYS A 233 27.06 15.69 7.46
C LYS A 233 27.55 14.24 7.46
N ALA A 234 27.41 13.52 8.58
CA ALA A 234 27.88 12.15 8.72
C ALA A 234 27.06 11.13 7.91
N PHE A 235 25.81 11.48 7.57
CA PHE A 235 24.86 10.59 6.90
C PHE A 235 24.49 11.06 5.48
N LYS A 236 25.25 11.99 4.91
CA LYS A 236 25.02 12.49 3.55
C LYS A 236 24.95 11.34 2.55
N GLY A 237 23.93 11.36 1.70
CA GLY A 237 23.67 10.33 0.69
C GLY A 237 23.04 9.04 1.23
N LYS A 238 22.90 8.90 2.56
CA LYS A 238 22.29 7.72 3.22
C LYS A 238 20.95 8.04 3.86
N LEU A 239 20.82 9.23 4.45
CA LEU A 239 19.63 9.71 5.14
C LEU A 239 19.28 11.13 4.66
N ILE A 240 17.99 11.45 4.62
CA ILE A 240 17.50 12.82 4.44
C ILE A 240 17.18 13.41 5.82
N PHE A 241 17.74 14.57 6.12
CA PHE A 241 17.45 15.29 7.35
C PHE A 241 16.43 16.39 7.05
N VAL A 242 15.30 16.35 7.75
CA VAL A 242 14.14 17.21 7.52
C VAL A 242 13.82 17.97 8.80
N TYR A 243 13.60 19.27 8.70
CA TYR A 243 13.12 20.11 9.81
C TYR A 243 11.65 20.45 9.58
N VAL A 244 10.81 20.19 10.59
CA VAL A 244 9.38 20.50 10.59
C VAL A 244 9.14 21.59 11.64
N GLU A 245 8.73 22.77 11.17
CA GLU A 245 8.41 23.92 12.01
C GLU A 245 7.00 23.80 12.59
N MET A 246 6.88 23.41 13.86
CA MET A 246 5.61 23.01 14.46
C MET A 246 4.58 24.15 14.62
N ASP A 247 5.04 25.39 14.68
CA ASP A 247 4.20 26.59 14.78
C ASP A 247 3.68 27.09 13.42
N ASN A 248 4.09 26.44 12.32
CA ASN A 248 3.46 26.63 11.02
C ASN A 248 2.12 25.87 10.96
N GLU A 249 1.01 26.61 11.01
CA GLU A 249 -0.36 26.07 11.00
C GLU A 249 -0.75 25.40 9.67
N GLU A 250 -0.15 25.79 8.54
CA GLU A 250 -0.53 25.27 7.22
C GLU A 250 0.08 23.91 6.90
N VAL A 251 1.29 23.65 7.43
CA VAL A 251 2.08 22.46 7.07
C VAL A 251 2.64 21.77 8.31
N GLY A 252 3.26 22.54 9.21
CA GLY A 252 3.96 22.00 10.37
C GLY A 252 3.07 21.26 11.36
N ARG A 253 1.96 21.89 11.78
CA ARG A 253 0.99 21.26 12.68
C ARG A 253 0.34 20.01 12.07
N PRO A 254 -0.22 20.03 10.84
CA PRO A 254 -0.75 18.82 10.21
C PRO A 254 0.25 17.66 10.13
N VAL A 255 1.52 17.94 9.85
CA VAL A 255 2.56 16.91 9.81
C VAL A 255 2.88 16.39 11.21
N ALA A 256 2.99 17.27 12.21
CA ALA A 256 3.18 16.86 13.60
C ALA A 256 2.01 16.01 14.11
N ASP A 257 0.77 16.38 13.79
CA ASP A 257 -0.45 15.62 14.08
C ASP A 257 -0.40 14.23 13.44
N TYR A 258 -0.02 14.16 12.14
CA TYR A 258 0.13 12.90 11.41
C TYR A 258 1.12 11.95 12.09
N PHE A 259 2.16 12.46 12.74
CA PHE A 259 3.14 11.66 13.50
C PHE A 259 2.79 11.50 14.99
N GLY A 260 1.62 11.95 15.44
CA GLY A 260 1.18 11.84 16.83
C GLY A 260 1.93 12.75 17.82
N ILE A 261 2.62 13.78 17.33
CA ILE A 261 3.51 14.64 18.13
C ILE A 261 2.73 15.71 18.89
N THR A 262 1.47 15.99 18.58
CA THR A 262 0.72 17.10 19.20
C THR A 262 -0.25 16.68 20.31
N GLY A 263 -0.60 15.39 20.38
CA GLY A 263 -1.61 14.86 21.32
C GLY A 263 -1.13 14.66 22.76
N ASN A 264 0.15 14.28 22.96
CA ASN A 264 0.69 13.89 24.29
C ASN A 264 2.04 14.54 24.63
N SER A 265 2.47 15.53 23.85
CA SER A 265 3.83 16.05 23.93
C SER A 265 4.00 17.15 24.98
N PRO A 266 5.03 17.05 25.84
CA PRO A 266 5.37 18.14 26.75
C PRO A 266 5.63 19.43 25.97
N LYS A 267 4.89 20.50 26.28
CA LYS A 267 5.09 21.82 25.68
C LYS A 267 6.56 22.24 25.84
N GLY A 268 7.22 22.61 24.74
CA GLY A 268 8.60 23.10 24.73
C GLY A 268 9.70 22.03 24.60
N LYS A 269 9.38 20.84 24.06
CA LYS A 269 10.39 19.83 23.69
C LYS A 269 10.57 19.72 22.18
N THR A 270 11.78 19.41 21.75
CA THR A 270 12.14 19.03 20.38
C THR A 270 11.93 17.52 20.21
N PHE A 271 11.41 17.10 19.06
CA PHE A 271 11.19 15.68 18.76
C PHE A 271 12.05 15.25 17.58
N LEU A 272 12.65 14.07 17.70
CA LEU A 272 13.38 13.43 16.62
C LEU A 272 12.65 12.15 16.23
N LEU A 273 12.39 11.99 14.94
CA LEU A 273 11.68 10.83 14.41
C LEU A 273 12.43 10.30 13.21
N ALA A 274 12.72 9.00 13.17
CA ALA A 274 13.13 8.34 11.93
C ALA A 274 11.88 7.83 11.20
N PHE A 275 11.89 7.96 9.88
CA PHE A 275 10.80 7.59 8.99
C PHE A 275 11.35 6.85 7.77
N ALA A 276 10.85 5.64 7.54
CA ALA A 276 11.11 4.86 6.32
C ALA A 276 9.93 3.93 6.06
N ASN A 277 9.56 3.76 4.79
CA ASN A 277 8.54 2.80 4.35
C ASN A 277 7.24 2.87 5.17
N PHE A 278 6.74 4.09 5.43
CA PHE A 278 5.54 4.35 6.24
C PHE A 278 5.62 3.90 7.71
N CYS A 279 6.79 3.45 8.18
CA CYS A 279 7.03 3.14 9.59
C CYS A 279 7.72 4.34 10.28
N THR A 280 7.30 4.61 11.51
CA THR A 280 7.85 5.70 12.33
C THR A 280 8.65 5.13 13.49
N PHE A 281 9.69 5.85 13.89
CA PHE A 281 10.55 5.50 15.02
C PHE A 281 10.83 6.79 15.81
N PRO A 282 9.87 7.27 16.64
CA PRO A 282 10.06 8.43 17.47
C PRO A 282 11.03 8.10 18.61
N VAL A 283 11.97 9.00 18.85
CA VAL A 283 12.71 9.02 20.10
C VAL A 283 12.67 10.45 20.65
N LEU A 284 12.17 10.56 21.88
CA LEU A 284 12.13 11.81 22.61
C LEU A 284 13.53 12.07 23.20
N LEU A 285 14.32 12.96 22.59
CA LEU A 285 15.72 13.12 22.95
C LEU A 285 16.14 14.55 23.26
N ASP A 286 16.99 14.65 24.28
CA ASP A 286 17.90 15.77 24.52
C ASP A 286 19.25 15.48 23.81
N ILE A 287 19.99 16.52 23.45
CA ILE A 287 20.62 16.67 22.12
C ILE A 287 22.12 16.22 22.02
N GLN A 288 22.53 15.85 20.79
CA GLN A 288 23.86 15.46 20.25
C GLN A 288 24.23 13.97 20.22
N GLU A 289 24.68 13.38 21.33
CA GLU A 289 25.28 12.03 21.31
C GLU A 289 24.30 10.96 20.79
N ILE A 290 23.01 11.19 21.02
CA ILE A 290 21.96 10.26 20.66
C ILE A 290 21.59 10.39 19.17
N MET A 291 21.79 11.53 18.52
CA MET A 291 21.48 11.70 17.09
C MET A 291 22.38 10.88 16.17
N MET A 292 23.68 10.78 16.51
CA MET A 292 24.63 9.96 15.74
C MET A 292 24.33 8.47 15.91
N ALA A 293 24.18 8.00 17.15
CA ALA A 293 23.83 6.60 17.42
C ALA A 293 22.47 6.22 16.80
N PHE A 294 21.48 7.09 16.91
CA PHE A 294 20.16 6.90 16.33
C PHE A 294 20.21 6.83 14.79
N GLY A 295 20.97 7.73 14.15
CA GLY A 295 21.20 7.68 12.70
C GLY A 295 21.92 6.41 12.26
N GLU A 296 22.92 5.94 13.02
CA GLU A 296 23.62 4.68 12.75
C GLU A 296 22.71 3.46 12.89
N ASP A 297 21.95 3.38 13.99
CA ASP A 297 20.98 2.33 14.22
C ASP A 297 19.88 2.33 13.15
N PHE A 298 19.45 3.51 12.68
CA PHE A 298 18.48 3.61 11.60
C PHE A 298 19.04 3.14 10.26
N VAL A 299 20.27 3.51 9.92
CA VAL A 299 20.94 3.01 8.71
C VAL A 299 21.07 1.48 8.75
N GLN A 300 21.32 0.92 9.93
CA GLN A 300 21.49 -0.52 10.17
C GLN A 300 20.19 -1.29 10.44
N ASP A 301 19.03 -0.64 10.35
CA ASP A 301 17.70 -1.23 10.59
C ASP A 301 17.54 -1.86 11.99
N LYS A 302 18.18 -1.26 13.00
CA LYS A 302 18.14 -1.69 14.41
C LYS A 302 17.06 -1.01 15.24
N LEU A 303 16.45 0.06 14.73
CA LEU A 303 15.40 0.77 15.45
C LEU A 303 14.12 -0.06 15.53
N LYS A 304 13.40 0.03 16.65
CA LYS A 304 12.10 -0.62 16.84
C LYS A 304 10.98 0.28 16.35
N PRO A 305 10.08 -0.21 15.46
CA PRO A 305 8.97 0.59 14.97
C PRO A 305 8.07 1.07 16.12
N PHE A 306 7.55 2.27 15.98
CA PHE A 306 6.47 2.80 16.80
C PHE A 306 5.19 2.77 16.00
N TYR A 307 4.12 2.47 16.73
CA TYR A 307 2.77 2.39 16.21
C TYR A 307 1.92 3.36 17.04
N LYS A 308 1.07 4.14 16.36
CA LYS A 308 0.17 5.07 17.04
C LYS A 308 -0.84 4.31 17.89
N SER A 309 -1.20 4.90 19.02
CA SER A 309 -2.32 4.44 19.84
C SER A 309 -3.02 5.63 20.46
N ASP A 310 -4.35 5.61 20.40
CA ASP A 310 -5.21 6.42 21.27
C ASP A 310 -5.12 5.93 22.72
N PRO A 311 -5.54 6.73 23.71
CA PRO A 311 -5.66 6.28 25.09
C PRO A 311 -6.62 5.09 25.21
N ILE A 312 -6.26 4.10 26.02
CA ILE A 312 -7.12 2.96 26.31
C ILE A 312 -8.43 3.46 26.95
N PRO A 313 -9.61 3.16 26.35
CA PRO A 313 -10.88 3.65 26.87
C PRO A 313 -11.29 2.93 28.15
N GLU A 314 -11.77 3.68 29.15
CA GLU A 314 -12.42 3.16 30.35
C GLU A 314 -13.82 3.79 30.55
N PRO A 315 -14.90 2.99 30.63
CA PRO A 315 -14.98 1.53 30.56
C PRO A 315 -15.00 0.96 29.12
N ASN A 316 -14.57 -0.30 28.95
CA ASN A 316 -14.59 -1.03 27.67
C ASN A 316 -15.49 -2.28 27.74
N ASP A 317 -16.70 -2.10 28.28
CA ASP A 317 -17.60 -3.21 28.67
C ASP A 317 -18.71 -3.50 27.65
N GLU A 318 -18.79 -2.75 26.55
CA GLU A 318 -19.82 -2.97 25.52
C GLU A 318 -19.64 -4.30 24.77
N ASP A 319 -20.70 -4.72 24.05
CA ASP A 319 -20.71 -5.93 23.22
C ASP A 319 -19.65 -5.86 22.08
N VAL A 320 -19.33 -4.65 21.61
CA VAL A 320 -18.23 -4.39 20.68
C VAL A 320 -17.07 -3.77 21.47
N LYS A 321 -15.96 -4.50 21.60
CA LYS A 321 -14.77 -4.02 22.29
C LYS A 321 -14.03 -2.96 21.47
N ILE A 322 -13.62 -1.89 22.13
CA ILE A 322 -12.79 -0.85 21.53
C ILE A 322 -11.33 -1.26 21.67
N VAL A 323 -10.64 -1.34 20.55
CA VAL A 323 -9.22 -1.65 20.44
C VAL A 323 -8.48 -0.39 20.02
N VAL A 324 -7.36 -0.14 20.68
CA VAL A 324 -6.35 0.89 20.37
C VAL A 324 -5.01 0.18 20.19
N GLY A 325 -3.98 0.85 19.68
CA GLY A 325 -2.67 0.24 19.46
C GLY A 325 -2.08 -0.42 20.72
N ASP A 326 -2.22 0.23 21.87
CA ASP A 326 -1.61 -0.18 23.15
C ASP A 326 -2.31 -1.38 23.82
N ASN A 327 -3.58 -1.66 23.50
CA ASN A 327 -4.30 -2.83 24.02
C ASN A 327 -4.59 -3.89 22.95
N PHE A 328 -4.01 -3.72 21.75
CA PHE A 328 -4.24 -4.62 20.62
C PHE A 328 -3.81 -6.04 20.96
N ASP A 329 -2.62 -6.22 21.51
CA ASP A 329 -2.08 -7.54 21.85
C ASP A 329 -2.93 -8.23 22.92
N ASP A 330 -3.38 -7.48 23.93
CA ASP A 330 -4.17 -8.01 25.05
C ASP A 330 -5.58 -8.47 24.62
N ILE A 331 -6.19 -7.81 23.63
CA ILE A 331 -7.56 -8.12 23.18
C ILE A 331 -7.56 -9.03 21.95
N VAL A 332 -6.79 -8.67 20.92
CA VAL A 332 -6.86 -9.29 19.59
C VAL A 332 -5.94 -10.52 19.49
N LEU A 333 -4.77 -10.45 20.12
CA LEU A 333 -3.78 -11.54 20.11
C LEU A 333 -3.89 -12.45 21.34
N ASP A 334 -4.96 -12.36 22.13
CA ASP A 334 -5.29 -13.36 23.15
C ASP A 334 -5.51 -14.72 22.48
N GLU A 335 -4.58 -15.65 22.70
CA GLU A 335 -4.61 -17.00 22.14
C GLU A 335 -5.81 -17.82 22.64
N SER A 336 -6.49 -17.40 23.70
CA SER A 336 -7.68 -18.08 24.24
C SER A 336 -8.99 -17.68 23.54
N LYS A 337 -8.97 -16.64 22.69
CA LYS A 337 -10.15 -16.05 22.06
C LYS A 337 -10.05 -16.00 20.54
N ASP A 338 -11.17 -16.27 19.88
CA ASP A 338 -11.41 -15.88 18.50
C ASP A 338 -11.80 -14.40 18.47
N VAL A 339 -11.25 -13.61 17.55
CA VAL A 339 -11.51 -12.17 17.50
C VAL A 339 -11.89 -11.74 16.10
N LEU A 340 -13.08 -11.16 15.94
CA LEU A 340 -13.44 -10.42 14.74
C LEU A 340 -13.18 -8.93 14.98
N LEU A 341 -12.25 -8.36 14.24
CA LEU A 341 -11.84 -6.97 14.32
C LEU A 341 -12.33 -6.18 13.11
N GLU A 342 -13.06 -5.09 13.35
CA GLU A 342 -13.33 -4.05 12.36
C GLU A 342 -12.28 -2.94 12.46
N ILE A 343 -11.53 -2.72 11.40
CA ILE A 343 -10.68 -1.53 11.25
C ILE A 343 -11.48 -0.47 10.48
N TYR A 344 -11.80 0.65 11.12
CA TYR A 344 -12.64 1.70 10.56
C TYR A 344 -11.94 3.07 10.57
N ALA A 345 -12.58 4.06 9.94
CA ALA A 345 -12.23 5.47 10.09
C ALA A 345 -13.51 6.31 10.32
N PRO A 346 -13.51 7.31 11.23
CA PRO A 346 -14.73 8.05 11.61
C PRO A 346 -15.39 8.80 10.45
N TRP A 347 -14.59 9.25 9.47
CA TRP A 347 -15.04 10.00 8.30
C TRP A 347 -15.48 9.11 7.14
N CYS A 348 -15.33 7.79 7.23
CA CYS A 348 -15.70 6.87 6.16
C CYS A 348 -17.20 6.55 6.20
N GLY A 349 -17.94 6.98 5.17
CA GLY A 349 -19.39 6.72 5.05
C GLY A 349 -19.76 5.23 5.04
N HIS A 350 -18.90 4.37 4.47
CA HIS A 350 -19.12 2.92 4.49
C HIS A 350 -18.98 2.31 5.91
N CYS A 351 -18.09 2.86 6.74
CA CYS A 351 -17.95 2.44 8.14
C CYS A 351 -19.19 2.86 8.95
N GLN A 352 -19.63 4.11 8.76
CA GLN A 352 -20.84 4.63 9.41
C GLN A 352 -22.08 3.80 9.03
N ALA A 353 -22.17 3.32 7.79
CA ALA A 353 -23.25 2.43 7.34
C ALA A 353 -23.15 1.02 7.94
N LEU A 354 -21.95 0.50 8.20
CA LEU A 354 -21.71 -0.82 8.80
C LEU A 354 -21.97 -0.82 10.32
N GLU A 355 -21.71 0.28 11.02
CA GLU A 355 -21.78 0.36 12.48
C GLU A 355 -23.08 -0.21 13.10
N PRO A 356 -24.30 0.09 12.60
CA PRO A 356 -25.52 -0.49 13.14
C PRO A 356 -25.62 -2.00 12.94
N THR A 357 -25.10 -2.52 11.82
CA THR A 357 -25.06 -3.95 11.50
C THR A 357 -24.05 -4.66 12.40
N TYR A 358 -22.87 -4.09 12.58
CA TYR A 358 -21.80 -4.65 13.40
C TYR A 358 -22.20 -4.73 14.88
N LYS A 359 -22.88 -3.69 15.40
CA LYS A 359 -23.47 -3.73 16.76
C LYS A 359 -24.56 -4.79 16.91
N LYS A 360 -25.35 -5.06 15.87
CA LYS A 360 -26.36 -6.15 15.89
C LYS A 360 -25.69 -7.52 15.90
N LEU A 361 -24.65 -7.71 15.07
CA LEU A 361 -23.85 -8.93 15.04
C LEU A 361 -23.27 -9.25 16.42
N ALA A 362 -22.65 -8.25 17.08
CA ALA A 362 -22.12 -8.43 18.43
C ALA A 362 -23.19 -8.89 19.44
N LYS A 363 -24.39 -8.32 19.36
CA LYS A 363 -25.52 -8.73 20.21
C LYS A 363 -25.99 -10.16 19.93
N HIS A 364 -25.98 -10.61 18.68
CA HIS A 364 -26.35 -11.98 18.32
C HIS A 364 -25.32 -12.98 18.85
N LEU A 365 -24.04 -12.64 18.77
CA LEU A 365 -22.93 -13.54 19.06
C LEU A 365 -22.42 -13.47 20.50
N ARG A 366 -22.93 -12.56 21.34
CA ARG A 366 -22.49 -12.35 22.74
C ARG A 366 -22.51 -13.60 23.63
N ALA A 367 -23.29 -14.62 23.28
CA ALA A 367 -23.40 -15.86 24.04
C ALA A 367 -22.21 -16.81 23.80
N ILE A 368 -21.39 -16.55 22.76
CA ILE A 368 -20.21 -17.34 22.43
C ILE A 368 -19.03 -16.77 23.22
N GLU A 369 -18.75 -17.36 24.39
CA GLU A 369 -17.71 -16.86 25.30
C GLU A 369 -16.29 -16.89 24.70
N SER A 370 -16.04 -17.74 23.71
CA SER A 370 -14.74 -17.82 23.01
C SER A 370 -14.55 -16.73 21.95
N LEU A 371 -15.60 -15.98 21.59
CA LEU A 371 -15.57 -14.99 20.52
C LEU A 371 -15.62 -13.56 21.07
N VAL A 372 -14.74 -12.70 20.57
CA VAL A 372 -14.72 -11.26 20.81
C VAL A 372 -15.05 -10.53 19.52
N ILE A 373 -16.04 -9.64 19.56
CA ILE A 373 -16.30 -8.68 18.49
C ILE A 373 -15.66 -7.36 18.89
N ALA A 374 -14.75 -6.86 18.07
CA ALA A 374 -13.95 -5.67 18.36
C ALA A 374 -13.93 -4.70 17.18
N LYS A 375 -13.61 -3.44 17.47
CA LYS A 375 -13.34 -2.40 16.47
C LYS A 375 -12.16 -1.53 16.86
N MET A 376 -11.40 -1.06 15.88
CA MET A 376 -10.25 -0.17 16.02
C MET A 376 -10.33 0.96 15.00
N ASP A 377 -10.09 2.20 15.45
CA ASP A 377 -9.95 3.36 14.55
C ASP A 377 -8.56 3.32 13.91
N GLY A 378 -8.49 2.87 12.65
CA GLY A 378 -7.23 2.76 11.91
C GLY A 378 -6.68 4.09 11.41
N ALA A 379 -7.38 5.22 11.62
CA ALA A 379 -6.86 6.54 11.32
C ALA A 379 -5.92 7.07 12.43
N THR A 380 -6.16 6.65 13.66
CA THR A 380 -5.43 7.11 14.87
C THR A 380 -4.66 5.99 15.58
N ASN A 381 -4.88 4.73 15.20
CA ASN A 381 -4.21 3.56 15.78
C ASN A 381 -3.53 2.71 14.69
N GLU A 382 -2.36 2.17 14.99
CA GLU A 382 -1.58 1.33 14.09
C GLU A 382 -1.16 0.04 14.81
N HIS A 383 -1.07 -1.09 14.09
CA HIS A 383 -0.49 -2.32 14.62
C HIS A 383 0.02 -3.20 13.46
N PRO A 384 1.19 -3.87 13.56
CA PRO A 384 1.77 -4.63 12.43
C PRO A 384 0.92 -5.81 11.96
N LYS A 385 0.06 -6.34 12.85
CA LYS A 385 -0.89 -7.42 12.55
C LYS A 385 -2.26 -6.92 12.07
N ALA A 386 -2.50 -5.61 12.07
CA ALA A 386 -3.77 -4.98 11.70
C ALA A 386 -3.64 -4.23 10.37
N LYS A 387 -3.24 -4.95 9.31
CA LYS A 387 -3.08 -4.35 7.98
C LYS A 387 -4.45 -4.13 7.34
N ALA A 388 -4.74 -2.88 6.95
CA ALA A 388 -5.94 -2.51 6.24
C ALA A 388 -5.57 -1.80 4.93
N ASP A 389 -6.04 -2.33 3.80
CA ASP A 389 -5.87 -1.71 2.48
C ASP A 389 -6.93 -0.61 2.23
N GLY A 390 -7.92 -0.48 3.12
CA GLY A 390 -8.97 0.52 3.09
C GLY A 390 -9.94 0.41 4.26
N PHE A 391 -10.96 1.26 4.31
CA PHE A 391 -11.95 1.27 5.41
C PHE A 391 -13.38 1.05 4.91
N PRO A 392 -14.20 0.22 5.60
CA PRO A 392 -13.81 -0.67 6.69
C PRO A 392 -13.11 -1.94 6.17
N THR A 393 -12.16 -2.45 6.93
CA THR A 393 -11.55 -3.79 6.74
C THR A 393 -11.97 -4.69 7.90
N LEU A 394 -12.37 -5.92 7.61
CA LEU A 394 -12.74 -6.92 8.62
C LEU A 394 -11.70 -8.03 8.65
N LEU A 395 -11.11 -8.25 9.82
CA LEU A 395 -10.08 -9.26 10.05
C LEU A 395 -10.53 -10.23 11.13
N PHE A 396 -10.40 -11.53 10.86
CA PHE A 396 -10.65 -12.58 11.83
C PHE A 396 -9.34 -13.18 12.31
N PHE A 397 -9.16 -13.20 13.63
CA PHE A 397 -8.01 -13.76 14.33
C PHE A 397 -8.47 -15.01 15.08
N PRO A 398 -8.24 -16.23 14.56
CA PRO A 398 -8.62 -17.46 15.23
C PRO A 398 -7.89 -17.65 16.56
N ALA A 399 -8.53 -18.30 17.54
CA ALA A 399 -7.87 -18.72 18.78
C ALA A 399 -6.69 -19.69 18.51
N GLY A 400 -5.77 -19.79 19.45
CA GLY A 400 -4.54 -20.57 19.33
C GLY A 400 -3.37 -19.74 18.79
N ASN A 401 -2.63 -20.27 17.82
CA ASN A 401 -1.39 -19.61 17.35
C ASN A 401 -1.67 -18.35 16.51
N LYS A 402 -1.64 -17.19 17.16
CA LYS A 402 -1.83 -15.86 16.56
C LYS A 402 -0.60 -15.34 15.79
N SER A 403 0.45 -16.16 15.63
CA SER A 403 1.62 -15.82 14.80
C SER A 403 1.30 -15.84 13.31
N VAL A 404 0.23 -16.53 12.90
CA VAL A 404 -0.27 -16.55 11.52
C VAL A 404 -0.91 -15.19 11.18
N ASP A 405 -0.98 -14.84 9.90
CA ASP A 405 -1.68 -13.63 9.47
C ASP A 405 -3.20 -13.80 9.62
N PRO A 406 -3.93 -12.71 9.95
CA PRO A 406 -5.38 -12.79 10.11
C PRO A 406 -6.07 -13.15 8.79
N ILE A 407 -7.26 -13.73 8.92
CA ILE A 407 -8.11 -14.07 7.78
C ILE A 407 -8.96 -12.83 7.45
N THR A 408 -8.84 -12.33 6.22
CA THR A 408 -9.72 -11.26 5.72
C THR A 408 -11.14 -11.79 5.55
N VAL A 409 -12.14 -11.05 6.05
CA VAL A 409 -13.56 -11.44 5.92
C VAL A 409 -14.18 -10.67 4.75
N ASP A 410 -14.14 -11.30 3.58
CA ASP A 410 -14.70 -10.78 2.33
C ASP A 410 -16.14 -11.28 2.12
N SER A 411 -17.05 -10.87 3.01
CA SER A 411 -18.47 -11.23 2.93
C SER A 411 -19.35 -10.00 2.72
N ASP A 412 -20.59 -10.23 2.27
CA ASP A 412 -21.60 -9.16 2.27
C ASP A 412 -21.73 -8.56 3.67
N ARG A 413 -21.88 -7.23 3.74
CA ARG A 413 -21.94 -6.45 4.98
C ARG A 413 -23.34 -6.46 5.62
N THR A 414 -23.95 -7.64 5.67
CA THR A 414 -25.24 -7.89 6.33
C THR A 414 -25.02 -8.73 7.59
N VAL A 415 -25.94 -8.65 8.56
CA VAL A 415 -25.81 -9.41 9.82
C VAL A 415 -25.69 -10.90 9.54
N ILE A 416 -26.54 -11.44 8.66
CA ILE A 416 -26.59 -12.88 8.33
C ILE A 416 -25.28 -13.35 7.70
N SER A 417 -24.76 -12.59 6.73
CA SER A 417 -23.54 -12.96 6.01
C SER A 417 -22.31 -12.95 6.92
N LEU A 418 -22.19 -11.91 7.74
CA LEU A 418 -21.10 -11.81 8.73
C LEU A 418 -21.22 -12.90 9.80
N GLU A 419 -22.42 -13.13 10.32
CA GLU A 419 -22.68 -14.20 11.31
C GLU A 419 -22.31 -15.57 10.73
N THR A 420 -22.74 -15.87 9.51
CA THR A 420 -22.42 -17.12 8.82
C THR A 420 -20.91 -17.28 8.63
N SER A 421 -20.22 -16.22 8.21
CA SER A 421 -18.77 -16.24 7.97
C SER A 421 -18.00 -16.50 9.26
N VAL A 422 -18.34 -15.80 10.36
CA VAL A 422 -17.71 -15.99 11.67
C VAL A 422 -17.96 -17.40 12.20
N LEU A 423 -19.21 -17.87 12.18
CA LEU A 423 -19.53 -19.20 12.68
C LEU A 423 -18.86 -20.31 11.85
N CYS A 424 -18.70 -20.11 10.53
CA CYS A 424 -17.95 -21.03 9.68
C CYS A 424 -16.48 -21.15 10.14
N GLN A 425 -15.85 -20.02 10.44
CA GLN A 425 -14.47 -20.02 10.94
C GLN A 425 -14.33 -20.70 12.31
N LEU A 426 -15.29 -20.49 13.21
CA LEU A 426 -15.33 -21.18 14.51
C LEU A 426 -15.51 -22.70 14.39
N ALA A 427 -16.24 -23.15 13.37
CA ALA A 427 -16.50 -24.58 13.15
C ALA A 427 -15.32 -25.30 12.47
N CYS A 428 -14.46 -24.60 11.72
CA CYS A 428 -13.40 -25.20 10.91
C CYS A 428 -12.44 -26.10 11.72
N PRO A 429 -11.91 -25.70 12.89
CA PRO A 429 -11.03 -26.55 13.69
C PRO A 429 -11.71 -27.84 14.17
N SER A 430 -12.99 -27.76 14.51
CA SER A 430 -13.79 -28.89 14.99
C SER A 430 -14.12 -29.88 13.86
N ILE A 431 -14.43 -29.35 12.67
CA ILE A 431 -14.65 -30.16 11.46
C ILE A 431 -13.35 -30.85 11.05
N HIS A 432 -12.23 -30.13 11.05
CA HIS A 432 -10.91 -30.68 10.73
C HIS A 432 -10.54 -31.82 11.68
N ALA A 433 -10.73 -31.65 12.99
CA ALA A 433 -10.46 -32.68 14.00
C ALA A 433 -11.37 -33.93 13.83
N LYS A 434 -12.68 -33.74 13.62
CA LYS A 434 -13.62 -34.85 13.40
C LYS A 434 -13.36 -35.59 12.08
N VAL A 435 -13.04 -34.87 11.00
CA VAL A 435 -12.68 -35.48 9.69
C VAL A 435 -11.41 -36.31 9.85
N ILE A 436 -10.39 -35.81 10.54
CA ILE A 436 -9.17 -36.57 10.83
C ILE A 436 -9.50 -37.82 11.65
N GLU A 437 -10.22 -37.69 12.76
CA GLU A 437 -10.57 -38.80 13.65
C GLU A 437 -11.33 -39.91 12.90
N GLU A 438 -12.35 -39.56 12.13
CA GLU A 438 -13.12 -40.56 11.38
C GLU A 438 -12.33 -41.14 10.20
N THR A 439 -11.45 -40.36 9.57
CA THR A 439 -10.53 -40.89 8.55
C THR A 439 -9.59 -41.95 9.14
N TYR A 440 -9.05 -41.72 10.34
CA TYR A 440 -8.23 -42.70 11.05
C TYR A 440 -9.04 -43.93 11.49
N ARG A 441 -10.27 -43.73 11.96
CA ARG A 441 -11.17 -44.82 12.36
C ARG A 441 -11.58 -45.70 11.19
N VAL A 442 -11.88 -45.12 10.03
CA VAL A 442 -12.16 -45.85 8.79
C VAL A 442 -10.93 -46.63 8.33
N ARG A 443 -9.73 -46.01 8.35
CA ARG A 443 -8.46 -46.69 8.04
C ARG A 443 -8.21 -47.89 8.97
N TYR A 444 -8.45 -47.73 10.27
CA TYR A 444 -8.31 -48.79 11.27
C TYR A 444 -9.29 -49.95 11.02
N LEU A 445 -10.57 -49.66 10.77
CA LEU A 445 -11.61 -50.66 10.52
C LEU A 445 -11.38 -51.44 9.22
N LEU A 446 -10.94 -50.78 8.15
CA LEU A 446 -10.63 -51.43 6.87
C LEU A 446 -9.41 -52.35 6.98
N THR A 447 -8.39 -51.95 7.74
CA THR A 447 -7.17 -52.74 7.96
C THR A 447 -7.44 -54.01 8.78
N LEU A 448 -8.31 -53.92 9.79
CA LEU A 448 -8.63 -55.06 10.68
C LEU A 448 -9.73 -55.98 10.16
N LYS A 449 -10.79 -55.46 9.51
CA LYS A 449 -11.96 -56.27 9.12
C LYS A 449 -11.90 -56.86 7.71
N LEU A 450 -11.14 -56.27 6.78
CA LEU A 450 -11.20 -56.68 5.37
C LEU A 450 -9.89 -57.26 4.81
N GLY A 451 -8.79 -57.22 5.56
CA GLY A 451 -7.51 -57.82 5.12
C GLY A 451 -6.92 -57.24 3.83
N LEU A 452 -7.41 -56.08 3.38
CA LEU A 452 -7.02 -55.43 2.12
C LEU A 452 -5.67 -54.71 2.28
N ARG A 453 -4.56 -55.44 2.12
CA ARG A 453 -3.21 -54.84 2.14
C ARG A 453 -2.83 -54.10 0.84
N ASN A 454 -3.53 -54.30 -0.27
CA ASN A 454 -3.04 -53.91 -1.60
C ASN A 454 -3.56 -52.59 -2.18
N ASN A 455 -4.48 -51.86 -1.52
CA ASN A 455 -5.02 -50.59 -2.03
C ASN A 455 -4.60 -49.35 -1.22
N ALA A 456 -3.60 -49.45 -0.34
CA ALA A 456 -3.17 -48.36 0.52
C ALA A 456 -2.89 -47.03 -0.24
N ILE A 457 -2.37 -47.12 -1.47
CA ILE A 457 -1.99 -45.96 -2.30
C ILE A 457 -3.20 -45.17 -2.83
N GLU A 458 -4.34 -45.81 -3.13
CA GLU A 458 -5.54 -45.08 -3.58
C GLU A 458 -6.30 -44.45 -2.40
N TYR A 459 -6.25 -45.06 -1.23
CA TYR A 459 -6.83 -44.49 -0.01
C TYR A 459 -6.04 -43.30 0.50
N ASP A 460 -4.70 -43.37 0.49
CA ASP A 460 -3.86 -42.23 0.86
C ASP A 460 -4.14 -41.02 -0.06
N LYS A 461 -4.43 -41.22 -1.36
CA LYS A 461 -4.86 -40.14 -2.28
C LYS A 461 -6.23 -39.55 -1.93
N LEU A 462 -7.15 -40.36 -1.40
CA LEU A 462 -8.48 -39.91 -1.00
C LEU A 462 -8.42 -39.12 0.32
N ILE A 463 -7.53 -39.54 1.22
CA ILE A 463 -7.16 -38.84 2.45
C ILE A 463 -6.48 -37.50 2.11
N ASP A 464 -5.50 -37.50 1.20
CA ASP A 464 -4.82 -36.28 0.75
C ASP A 464 -5.79 -35.29 0.09
N ARG A 465 -6.80 -35.78 -0.62
CA ARG A 465 -7.86 -34.96 -1.22
C ARG A 465 -8.84 -34.41 -0.18
N ALA A 466 -9.20 -35.19 0.84
CA ALA A 466 -10.01 -34.71 1.96
C ALA A 466 -9.26 -33.63 2.77
N ILE A 467 -7.96 -33.84 3.01
CA ILE A 467 -7.06 -32.86 3.65
C ILE A 467 -6.91 -31.60 2.78
N ALA A 468 -6.83 -31.75 1.46
CA ALA A 468 -6.81 -30.62 0.53
C ALA A 468 -8.13 -29.84 0.54
N TRP A 469 -9.26 -30.53 0.65
CA TRP A 469 -10.59 -29.91 0.77
C TRP A 469 -10.72 -29.09 2.07
N THR A 470 -10.24 -29.63 3.19
CA THR A 470 -10.20 -28.89 4.47
C THR A 470 -9.25 -27.70 4.43
N LYS A 471 -8.12 -27.79 3.71
CA LYS A 471 -7.19 -26.65 3.53
C LYS A 471 -7.77 -25.52 2.69
N LEU A 472 -8.70 -25.79 1.78
CA LEU A 472 -9.42 -24.76 1.03
C LEU A 472 -10.41 -24.01 1.92
N CYS A 473 -11.04 -24.71 2.88
CA CYS A 473 -11.85 -24.07 3.91
C CYS A 473 -11.01 -23.19 4.85
N ASP A 474 -9.80 -23.63 5.24
CA ASP A 474 -8.86 -22.84 6.07
C ASP A 474 -8.37 -21.55 5.37
N LEU A 475 -8.47 -21.48 4.03
CA LEU A 475 -8.10 -20.29 3.24
C LEU A 475 -9.28 -19.34 3.00
N GLY A 476 -10.44 -19.56 3.62
CA GLY A 476 -11.64 -18.72 3.46
C GLY A 476 -12.27 -18.79 2.07
N GLN A 477 -11.84 -19.71 1.20
CA GLN A 477 -12.40 -19.88 -0.14
C GLN A 477 -13.62 -20.79 -0.07
N ASN A 478 -14.74 -20.36 -0.67
CA ASN A 478 -15.93 -21.19 -0.77
C ASN A 478 -15.79 -22.12 -1.99
N PRO A 479 -15.60 -23.45 -1.81
CA PRO A 479 -15.32 -24.35 -2.94
C PRO A 479 -16.50 -24.48 -3.92
N LEU A 480 -17.69 -24.01 -3.54
CA LEU A 480 -18.89 -24.03 -4.36
C LEU A 480 -19.06 -22.78 -5.22
N LEU A 481 -18.38 -21.66 -4.91
CA LEU A 481 -18.55 -20.38 -5.60
C LEU A 481 -17.33 -19.96 -6.43
N ASP A 482 -16.10 -20.33 -6.04
CA ASP A 482 -14.88 -19.71 -6.60
C ASP A 482 -14.08 -20.56 -7.61
N ALA A 483 -14.64 -21.66 -8.13
CA ALA A 483 -13.95 -22.48 -9.14
C ALA A 483 -14.30 -22.03 -10.58
N PRO A 484 -13.32 -21.70 -11.44
CA PRO A 484 -13.55 -21.55 -12.88
C PRO A 484 -14.04 -22.90 -13.42
N GLY A 485 -15.16 -22.88 -14.15
CA GLY A 485 -15.96 -24.05 -14.49
C GLY A 485 -15.19 -25.31 -14.86
N ASN A 486 -15.34 -26.36 -14.06
CA ASN A 486 -15.41 -27.79 -14.46
C ASN A 486 -15.46 -28.77 -13.26
N TYR A 487 -16.32 -28.53 -12.26
CA TYR A 487 -16.60 -29.51 -11.19
C TYR A 487 -17.98 -30.18 -11.19
N PRO A 488 -19.02 -29.75 -11.95
CA PRO A 488 -20.23 -30.56 -12.09
C PRO A 488 -19.95 -31.96 -12.69
N GLN A 489 -18.84 -32.11 -13.41
CA GLN A 489 -18.38 -33.39 -13.96
C GLN A 489 -17.66 -34.29 -12.94
N MET A 490 -17.28 -33.78 -11.75
CA MET A 490 -16.54 -34.58 -10.77
C MET A 490 -17.44 -35.37 -9.81
N ALA A 491 -18.63 -34.86 -9.47
CA ALA A 491 -19.64 -35.66 -8.78
C ALA A 491 -20.06 -36.86 -9.65
N ASP A 492 -20.16 -36.64 -10.97
CA ASP A 492 -20.35 -37.71 -11.95
C ASP A 492 -19.15 -38.66 -12.02
N SER A 493 -17.91 -38.19 -11.89
CA SER A 493 -16.71 -39.06 -11.90
C SER A 493 -16.54 -39.92 -10.63
N LEU A 494 -17.06 -39.46 -9.48
CA LEU A 494 -17.15 -40.24 -8.24
C LEU A 494 -18.18 -41.37 -8.35
N LEU A 495 -19.19 -41.21 -9.20
CA LEU A 495 -20.26 -42.19 -9.44
C LEU A 495 -20.05 -43.07 -10.69
N LEU A 496 -19.25 -42.64 -11.67
CA LEU A 496 -19.13 -43.32 -12.97
C LEU A 496 -17.74 -43.90 -13.29
N GLY A 497 -16.74 -43.77 -12.40
CA GLY A 497 -15.35 -44.10 -12.74
C GLY A 497 -14.76 -45.42 -12.23
N GLY A 498 -15.34 -46.07 -11.22
CA GLY A 498 -14.75 -47.26 -10.61
C GLY A 498 -15.76 -48.11 -9.88
N ARG A 499 -15.65 -49.44 -10.01
CA ARG A 499 -16.44 -50.40 -9.22
C ARG A 499 -15.98 -50.35 -7.76
N TYR A 500 -16.50 -49.40 -7.00
CA TYR A 500 -16.42 -49.46 -5.54
C TYR A 500 -17.47 -50.48 -5.05
N PRO A 501 -17.15 -51.33 -4.07
CA PRO A 501 -18.17 -52.15 -3.43
C PRO A 501 -19.23 -51.21 -2.82
N GLU A 502 -20.50 -51.52 -3.05
CA GLU A 502 -21.68 -50.74 -2.64
C GLU A 502 -21.62 -50.26 -1.17
N SER A 503 -20.98 -51.06 -0.31
CA SER A 503 -20.70 -50.75 1.11
C SER A 503 -19.77 -49.55 1.37
N ALA A 504 -18.89 -49.20 0.42
CA ALA A 504 -17.95 -48.09 0.54
C ALA A 504 -18.60 -46.75 0.14
N LEU A 505 -19.45 -46.76 -0.89
CA LEU A 505 -20.25 -45.60 -1.28
C LEU A 505 -21.30 -45.29 -0.21
N HIS A 506 -21.93 -46.32 0.36
CA HIS A 506 -22.89 -46.17 1.45
C HIS A 506 -22.24 -45.58 2.72
N ARG A 507 -20.98 -45.94 3.01
CA ARG A 507 -20.22 -45.37 4.14
C ARG A 507 -19.70 -43.96 3.91
N ALA A 508 -19.32 -43.61 2.68
CA ALA A 508 -18.99 -42.22 2.35
C ALA A 508 -20.21 -41.30 2.50
N LEU A 509 -21.40 -41.82 2.15
CA LEU A 509 -22.68 -41.14 2.37
C LEU A 509 -23.03 -41.06 3.87
N GLU A 510 -22.84 -42.12 4.66
CA GLU A 510 -23.01 -42.07 6.13
C GLU A 510 -22.09 -41.03 6.79
N ILE A 511 -20.84 -40.90 6.33
CA ILE A 511 -19.88 -39.93 6.88
C ILE A 511 -20.32 -38.49 6.52
N ALA A 512 -20.76 -38.26 5.28
CA ALA A 512 -21.33 -36.97 4.88
C ALA A 512 -22.59 -36.63 5.68
N GLU A 513 -23.45 -37.62 5.93
CA GLU A 513 -24.68 -37.49 6.71
C GLU A 513 -24.39 -37.19 8.20
N ILE A 514 -23.37 -37.80 8.79
CA ILE A 514 -22.89 -37.49 10.16
C ILE A 514 -22.31 -36.07 10.24
N CYS A 515 -21.53 -35.65 9.25
CA CYS A 515 -21.01 -34.28 9.18
C CYS A 515 -22.11 -33.22 9.08
N ILE A 516 -23.22 -33.54 8.39
CA ILE A 516 -24.39 -32.66 8.26
C ILE A 516 -25.25 -32.67 9.53
N ARG A 517 -25.40 -33.83 10.20
CA ARG A 517 -26.27 -33.99 11.38
C ARG A 517 -25.71 -33.38 12.66
N GLU A 518 -24.39 -33.20 12.74
CA GLU A 518 -23.70 -32.64 13.91
C GLU A 518 -23.49 -31.11 13.81
N MET A 519 -24.09 -30.45 12.81
CA MET A 519 -24.21 -29.00 12.77
C MET A 519 -25.23 -28.52 13.83
N PRO A 520 -25.02 -27.37 14.50
CA PRO A 520 -25.93 -26.90 15.55
C PRO A 520 -27.37 -26.71 15.03
N GLU A 521 -28.37 -27.08 15.84
CA GLU A 521 -29.81 -26.98 15.50
C GLU A 521 -30.29 -25.56 15.10
N SER A 522 -29.49 -24.52 15.33
CA SER A 522 -29.78 -23.13 14.94
C SER A 522 -29.65 -22.85 13.42
N TRP A 523 -29.24 -23.83 12.62
CA TRP A 523 -29.02 -23.69 11.17
C TRP A 523 -30.20 -24.26 10.36
N THR A 524 -31.40 -23.70 10.52
CA THR A 524 -32.66 -24.19 9.92
C THR A 524 -32.87 -23.87 8.42
N THR A 525 -31.81 -23.65 7.63
CA THR A 525 -31.92 -23.42 6.17
C THR A 525 -31.46 -24.62 5.33
N ALA A 526 -30.90 -25.67 5.96
CA ALA A 526 -30.45 -26.88 5.26
C ALA A 526 -31.54 -27.96 5.09
N THR A 527 -32.79 -27.68 5.46
CA THR A 527 -33.91 -28.63 5.37
C THR A 527 -34.42 -28.87 3.95
N TYR A 528 -34.06 -28.03 2.97
CA TYR A 528 -34.50 -28.22 1.58
C TYR A 528 -33.67 -29.27 0.81
N LEU A 529 -32.39 -29.45 1.15
CA LEU A 529 -31.50 -30.43 0.50
C LEU A 529 -31.78 -31.88 0.95
N VAL A 530 -32.24 -32.06 2.19
CA VAL A 530 -32.58 -33.38 2.75
C VAL A 530 -33.88 -33.93 2.15
N GLY A 531 -34.82 -33.06 1.77
CA GLY A 531 -36.08 -33.47 1.13
C GLY A 531 -35.89 -34.13 -0.24
N SER A 532 -34.98 -33.59 -1.07
CA SER A 532 -34.76 -34.08 -2.43
C SER A 532 -33.96 -35.38 -2.51
N LEU A 533 -33.10 -35.68 -1.52
CA LEU A 533 -32.32 -36.93 -1.48
C LEU A 533 -33.15 -38.13 -0.99
N ASN A 534 -34.11 -37.91 -0.09
CA ASN A 534 -35.04 -38.96 0.35
C ASN A 534 -36.08 -39.35 -0.72
N GLU A 535 -36.46 -38.44 -1.62
CA GLU A 535 -37.30 -38.76 -2.79
C GLU A 535 -36.56 -39.59 -3.86
N LEU A 536 -35.23 -39.46 -3.96
CA LEU A 536 -34.40 -40.27 -4.86
C LEU A 536 -34.18 -41.71 -4.32
N ALA A 537 -34.11 -41.87 -3.00
CA ALA A 537 -33.92 -43.17 -2.36
C ALA A 537 -35.20 -44.03 -2.29
N SER A 538 -36.38 -43.46 -2.56
CA SER A 538 -37.68 -44.12 -2.39
C SER A 538 -38.35 -44.59 -3.69
N GLN A 539 -37.72 -44.41 -4.86
CA GLN A 539 -38.25 -44.91 -6.13
C GLN A 539 -37.83 -46.37 -6.41
N PRO A 540 -38.75 -47.26 -6.84
CA PRO A 540 -38.38 -48.61 -7.23
C PRO A 540 -37.70 -48.64 -8.60
N LEU A 541 -36.59 -49.40 -8.70
CA LEU A 541 -35.82 -49.60 -9.92
C LEU A 541 -36.68 -50.21 -11.06
N PRO A 542 -36.60 -49.71 -12.32
CA PRO A 542 -37.23 -50.36 -13.46
C PRO A 542 -36.46 -51.63 -13.85
N ARG A 543 -37.20 -52.71 -14.15
CA ARG A 543 -36.63 -53.98 -14.61
C ARG A 543 -36.05 -53.85 -16.03
N GLU A 544 -34.89 -54.48 -16.23
CA GLU A 544 -34.14 -54.50 -17.49
C GLU A 544 -34.99 -54.94 -18.69
N GLY A 545 -34.91 -54.16 -19.77
CA GLY A 545 -35.25 -54.60 -21.12
C GLY A 545 -36.07 -53.59 -21.92
N GLY A 546 -35.39 -52.69 -22.67
CA GLY A 546 -36.07 -51.89 -23.69
C GLY A 546 -35.29 -50.66 -24.14
N ARG A 547 -34.99 -50.58 -25.44
CA ARG A 547 -34.27 -49.49 -26.09
C ARG A 547 -35.05 -48.16 -26.06
N GLY A 548 -34.30 -47.07 -25.88
CA GLY A 548 -34.52 -45.77 -26.53
C GLY A 548 -35.58 -44.87 -25.90
N GLY A 549 -35.13 -43.82 -25.22
CA GLY A 549 -35.98 -42.70 -24.82
C GLY A 549 -35.24 -41.71 -23.94
N THR A 550 -34.74 -40.62 -24.52
CA THR A 550 -34.21 -39.46 -23.80
C THR A 550 -35.37 -38.74 -23.11
N ILE A 551 -35.36 -38.62 -21.79
CA ILE A 551 -36.23 -37.69 -21.05
C ILE A 551 -35.31 -36.58 -20.55
N VAL A 552 -35.50 -35.38 -21.09
CA VAL A 552 -34.88 -34.14 -20.61
C VAL A 552 -35.99 -33.33 -19.92
N PRO A 553 -35.96 -33.11 -18.59
CA PRO A 553 -36.70 -32.03 -17.97
C PRO A 553 -35.79 -30.81 -17.89
N SER A 554 -36.10 -29.81 -18.70
CA SER A 554 -35.56 -28.45 -18.62
C SER A 554 -35.98 -27.79 -17.31
N TRP A 555 -35.03 -27.20 -16.58
CA TRP A 555 -35.32 -26.20 -15.54
C TRP A 555 -34.71 -24.87 -15.95
N GLN A 556 -35.57 -23.92 -16.31
CA GLN A 556 -35.24 -22.50 -16.43
C GLN A 556 -35.18 -21.89 -15.03
N PHE A 557 -34.11 -21.17 -14.72
CA PHE A 557 -34.08 -20.19 -13.63
C PHE A 557 -34.12 -18.78 -14.23
N SER A 558 -35.09 -17.97 -13.81
CA SER A 558 -35.10 -16.52 -14.02
C SER A 558 -34.61 -15.83 -12.74
N CYS A 559 -33.73 -14.86 -12.93
CA CYS A 559 -32.96 -14.10 -11.92
C CYS A 559 -33.76 -13.55 -10.73
#